data_AF-A0A965PTJ8-F1
#
_entry.id   AF-A0A965PTJ8-F1
#
_cell.length_a   1.000
_cell.length_b   1.000
_cell.length_c   1.000
_cell.angle_alpha   90.00
_cell.angle_beta   90.00
_cell.angle_gamma   90.00
#
_symmetry.space_group_name_H-M   'P 1'
#
loop_
_entity.id
_entity.type
_entity.pdbx_description
1 polymer ?
#
loop_
_entity_poly.entity_id
_entity_poly.type
_entity_poly.pdbx_seq_one_letter_code
_entity_poly.pdbx_strand_id
1 'polypeptide(L)'
;MAVSNSNLAIGYVIQKYSSATTSVRVRLLGKNQTSFANPNLRALGDSQAVGPGTLAAAATTTLTAASAAIQVGVPTAAQDVVLPAVGVSKGLTFWIVNNSAGANTYTVKNAGGSTIVSVAQNKRAVVFCDGAAWYGILTA
;
A
#
# COMPACT_ATOMS: atom_id res chain seq x y z
N MET A 1 -37.75 -4.06 21.51
CA MET A 1 -38.55 -3.71 20.32
C MET A 1 -38.19 -4.69 19.22
N ALA A 2 -39.10 -5.62 18.88
CA ALA A 2 -38.94 -6.45 17.69
C ALA A 2 -39.34 -5.61 16.46
N VAL A 3 -38.60 -5.72 15.36
CA VAL A 3 -38.94 -5.04 14.11
C VAL A 3 -40.11 -5.79 13.48
N SER A 4 -41.20 -5.09 13.15
CA SER A 4 -42.42 -5.68 12.60
C SER A 4 -42.29 -6.12 11.14
N ASN A 5 -41.24 -5.67 10.44
CA ASN A 5 -40.93 -6.04 9.06
C ASN A 5 -39.45 -6.42 8.94
N SER A 6 -39.18 -7.63 8.46
CA SER A 6 -37.83 -8.20 8.31
C SER A 6 -36.95 -7.40 7.34
N ASN A 7 -37.52 -6.69 6.37
CA ASN A 7 -36.77 -5.87 5.41
C ASN A 7 -36.23 -4.57 6.03
N LEU A 8 -36.70 -4.19 7.22
CA LEU A 8 -36.20 -3.04 7.99
C LEU A 8 -35.15 -3.46 9.04
N ALA A 9 -34.82 -4.75 9.11
CA ALA A 9 -33.82 -5.24 10.04
C ALA A 9 -32.41 -5.03 9.51
N ILE A 10 -31.56 -4.35 10.30
CA ILE A 10 -30.14 -4.11 9.99
C ILE A 10 -29.28 -5.38 10.22
N GLY A 11 -29.89 -6.43 10.78
CA GLY A 11 -29.28 -7.75 10.99
C GLY A 11 -30.22 -8.67 11.76
N TYR A 12 -29.85 -9.96 11.87
CA TYR A 12 -30.60 -10.95 12.65
C TYR A 12 -29.75 -11.46 13.81
N VAL A 13 -30.40 -11.73 14.95
CA VAL A 13 -29.78 -12.35 16.13
C VAL A 13 -30.37 -13.74 16.29
N ILE A 14 -29.53 -14.77 16.26
CA ILE A 14 -29.95 -16.15 16.56
C ILE A 14 -29.65 -16.43 18.03
N GLN A 15 -30.70 -16.74 18.80
CA GLN A 15 -30.57 -17.17 20.18
C GLN A 15 -30.08 -18.63 20.22
N LYS A 16 -28.84 -18.85 20.63
CA LYS A 16 -28.24 -20.20 20.73
C LYS A 16 -28.70 -20.98 21.97
N TYR A 17 -29.16 -20.30 23.03
CA TYR A 17 -29.60 -20.91 24.29
C TYR A 17 -30.83 -20.18 24.85
N SER A 18 -31.76 -20.91 25.47
CA SER A 18 -33.03 -20.38 26.02
C SER A 18 -32.84 -19.59 27.32
N SER A 19 -32.10 -18.48 27.26
CA SER A 19 -32.02 -17.48 28.34
C SER A 19 -32.93 -16.29 28.03
N ALA A 20 -33.74 -15.87 29.00
CA ALA A 20 -34.63 -14.71 28.90
C ALA A 20 -33.88 -13.38 28.71
N THR A 21 -32.57 -13.35 28.96
CA THR A 21 -31.70 -12.21 28.70
C THR A 21 -30.39 -12.69 28.06
N THR A 22 -30.20 -12.40 26.77
CA THR A 22 -28.91 -12.57 26.10
C THR A 22 -28.43 -11.19 25.68
N SER A 23 -27.39 -10.68 26.35
CA SER A 23 -26.75 -9.44 25.94
C SER A 23 -25.93 -9.70 24.67
N VAL A 24 -26.38 -9.15 23.54
CA VAL A 24 -25.64 -9.21 22.28
C VAL A 24 -24.90 -7.91 22.09
N ARG A 25 -23.57 -8.01 21.94
CA ARG A 25 -22.75 -6.84 21.66
C ARG A 25 -22.98 -6.41 20.21
N VAL A 26 -23.90 -5.48 19.99
CA VAL A 26 -24.13 -4.88 18.68
C VAL A 26 -23.20 -3.66 18.54
N ARG A 27 -22.38 -3.65 17.51
CA ARG A 27 -21.58 -2.47 17.13
C ARG A 27 -22.21 -1.86 15.89
N LEU A 28 -22.84 -0.70 16.06
CA LEU A 28 -23.32 0.11 14.95
C LEU A 28 -22.12 0.77 14.30
N LEU A 29 -21.79 0.34 13.07
CA LEU A 29 -20.71 0.95 12.30
C LEU A 29 -21.24 2.21 11.62
N GLY A 30 -20.63 3.36 11.88
CA GLY A 30 -20.89 4.56 11.10
C GLY A 30 -20.50 4.34 9.63
N LYS A 31 -21.09 5.08 8.69
CA LYS A 31 -20.81 4.95 7.23
C LYS A 31 -19.33 5.08 6.85
N ASN A 32 -18.50 5.61 7.75
CA ASN A 32 -17.06 5.81 7.60
C ASN A 32 -16.20 4.90 8.52
N GLN A 33 -16.78 3.93 9.23
CA GLN A 33 -16.02 2.99 10.06
C GLN A 33 -15.41 1.87 9.20
N THR A 34 -14.21 2.11 8.69
CA THR A 34 -13.41 1.13 7.92
C THR A 34 -12.69 0.09 8.80
N SER A 35 -12.86 0.13 10.12
CA SER A 35 -12.07 -0.64 11.10
C SER A 35 -12.37 -2.16 11.18
N PHE A 36 -13.32 -2.66 10.39
CA PHE A 36 -13.65 -4.10 10.31
C PHE A 36 -13.73 -4.66 8.89
N ALA A 37 -13.68 -3.82 7.85
CA ALA A 37 -13.78 -4.25 6.46
C ALA A 37 -12.43 -4.24 5.72
N ASN A 38 -11.38 -3.68 6.32
CA ASN A 38 -10.07 -3.64 5.67
C ASN A 38 -9.02 -4.39 6.51
N PRO A 39 -8.57 -5.60 6.10
CA PRO A 39 -7.38 -6.21 6.68
C PRO A 39 -6.14 -5.30 6.59
N ASN A 40 -6.13 -4.29 5.70
CA ASN A 40 -5.07 -3.28 5.61
C ASN A 40 -5.10 -2.22 6.73
N LEU A 41 -6.06 -2.26 7.67
CA LEU A 41 -6.11 -1.38 8.85
C LEU A 41 -5.91 -2.13 10.17
N ARG A 42 -5.69 -3.46 10.12
CA ARG A 42 -5.50 -4.33 11.29
C ARG A 42 -4.06 -4.78 11.50
N ALA A 43 -3.12 -4.18 10.79
CA ALA A 43 -1.70 -4.27 11.10
C ALA A 43 -1.24 -2.93 11.68
N LEU A 44 -0.42 -3.00 12.72
CA LEU A 44 0.29 -1.84 13.27
C LEU A 44 1.13 -1.19 12.14
N GLY A 45 0.70 -0.05 11.62
CA GLY A 45 1.49 0.79 10.70
C GLY A 45 0.83 1.07 9.34
N ASP A 46 1.12 2.26 8.81
CA ASP A 46 0.69 2.82 7.54
C ASP A 46 0.85 1.83 6.37
N SER A 47 -0.19 1.03 6.11
CA SER A 47 -0.11 -0.05 5.14
C SER A 47 -0.17 0.52 3.72
N GLN A 48 0.88 0.28 2.92
CA GLN A 48 0.93 0.66 1.50
C GLN A 48 -0.22 0.04 0.70
N ALA A 49 -0.59 0.70 -0.40
CA ALA A 49 -1.65 0.19 -1.28
C ALA A 49 -1.32 -1.20 -1.84
N VAL A 50 -2.33 -2.05 -1.94
CA VAL A 50 -2.24 -3.41 -2.46
C VAL A 50 -2.35 -3.39 -4.00
N GLY A 51 -1.51 -4.18 -4.68
CA GLY A 51 -1.46 -4.28 -6.14
C GLY A 51 -0.22 -3.62 -6.77
N PRO A 52 0.00 -3.75 -8.09
CA PRO A 52 1.09 -3.06 -8.77
C PRO A 52 0.70 -1.63 -9.16
N GLY A 53 1.56 -0.67 -8.83
CA GLY A 53 1.57 0.67 -9.41
C GLY A 53 2.34 0.69 -10.74
N THR A 54 2.04 1.68 -11.57
CA THR A 54 2.67 1.88 -12.87
C THR A 54 3.66 3.04 -12.80
N LEU A 55 4.91 2.79 -13.19
CA LEU A 55 5.91 3.82 -13.39
C LEU A 55 5.73 4.47 -14.77
N ALA A 56 6.01 5.77 -14.86
CA ALA A 56 5.92 6.50 -16.12
C ALA A 56 6.92 5.94 -17.15
N ALA A 57 6.57 6.05 -18.43
CA ALA A 57 7.38 5.52 -19.52
C ALA A 57 8.44 6.51 -20.05
N ALA A 58 8.26 7.82 -19.84
CA ALA A 58 9.16 8.88 -20.33
C ALA A 58 9.25 10.11 -19.40
N ALA A 59 8.97 9.95 -18.10
CA ALA A 59 8.94 11.06 -17.15
C ALA A 59 9.33 10.59 -15.73
N THR A 60 9.71 11.56 -14.89
CA THR A 60 9.95 11.28 -13.47
C THR A 60 8.66 10.84 -12.78
N THR A 61 8.74 9.73 -12.04
CA THR A 61 7.61 9.27 -11.20
C THR A 61 7.88 9.63 -9.74
N THR A 62 6.98 10.38 -9.10
CA THR A 62 7.08 10.68 -7.66
C THR A 62 6.12 9.79 -6.88
N LEU A 63 6.67 8.96 -5.99
CA LEU A 63 5.91 8.07 -5.13
C LEU A 63 5.52 8.77 -3.83
N THR A 64 4.40 8.34 -3.26
CA THR A 64 3.89 8.81 -1.97
C THR A 64 3.82 7.65 -0.98
N ALA A 65 3.61 7.92 0.31
CA ALA A 65 3.40 6.86 1.30
C ALA A 65 2.18 5.95 0.98
N ALA A 66 1.21 6.47 0.23
CA ALA A 66 0.04 5.73 -0.24
C ALA A 66 0.28 4.95 -1.55
N SER A 67 1.43 5.14 -2.21
CA SER A 67 1.75 4.42 -3.43
C SER A 67 1.87 2.92 -3.16
N ALA A 68 1.52 2.12 -4.17
CA ALA A 68 1.56 0.68 -4.04
C ALA A 68 2.98 0.16 -3.81
N ALA A 69 3.13 -0.95 -3.09
CA ALA A 69 4.46 -1.47 -2.77
C ALA A 69 5.22 -1.95 -4.03
N ILE A 70 4.51 -2.53 -5.01
CA ILE A 70 5.11 -2.99 -6.25
C ILE A 70 4.95 -1.90 -7.31
N GLN A 71 6.04 -1.52 -7.97
CA GLN A 71 6.07 -0.50 -9.02
C GLN A 71 6.67 -1.10 -10.28
N VAL A 72 5.88 -1.20 -11.34
CA VAL A 72 6.27 -1.84 -12.59
C VAL A 72 6.23 -0.81 -13.71
N GLY A 73 7.26 -0.79 -14.56
CA GLY A 73 7.22 0.02 -15.75
C GLY A 73 8.17 -0.44 -16.84
N VAL A 74 7.98 0.15 -18.02
CA VAL A 74 8.77 -0.08 -19.24
C VAL A 74 9.31 1.29 -19.67
N PRO A 75 10.45 1.74 -19.14
CA PRO A 75 10.99 3.04 -19.48
C PRO A 75 11.49 3.05 -20.93
N THR A 76 11.17 4.12 -21.66
CA THR A 76 11.64 4.39 -23.02
C THR A 76 12.86 5.32 -23.07
N ALA A 77 13.21 5.95 -21.94
CA ALA A 77 14.42 6.74 -21.72
C ALA A 77 14.88 6.59 -20.25
N ALA A 78 16.10 7.04 -19.92
CA ALA A 78 16.54 7.11 -18.52
C ALA A 78 15.63 8.04 -17.70
N GLN A 79 15.16 7.57 -16.55
CA GLN A 79 14.14 8.25 -15.75
C GLN A 79 14.38 8.11 -14.26
N ASP A 80 13.87 9.09 -13.53
CA ASP A 80 13.93 9.08 -12.07
C ASP A 80 12.65 8.51 -11.46
N VAL A 81 12.81 7.79 -10.36
CA VAL A 81 11.73 7.42 -9.44
C VAL A 81 12.05 8.06 -8.09
N VAL A 82 11.28 9.06 -7.70
CA VAL A 82 11.48 9.80 -6.45
C VAL A 82 10.65 9.17 -5.33
N LEU A 83 11.33 8.74 -4.27
CA LEU A 83 10.71 8.16 -3.08
C LEU A 83 10.10 9.25 -2.18
N PRO A 84 9.08 8.91 -1.38
CA PRO A 84 8.53 9.84 -0.39
C PRO A 84 9.57 10.22 0.66
N ALA A 85 9.31 11.34 1.35
CA ALA A 85 10.16 11.81 2.43
C ALA A 85 10.30 10.74 3.52
N VAL A 86 11.53 10.54 4.02
CA VAL A 86 11.88 9.52 5.02
C VAL A 86 10.98 9.60 6.25
N GLY A 87 10.68 10.81 6.73
CA GLY A 87 9.91 11.03 7.96
C GLY A 87 8.47 10.49 7.93
N VAL A 88 7.90 10.25 6.75
CA VAL A 88 6.56 9.66 6.57
C VAL A 88 6.60 8.23 6.03
N SER A 89 7.79 7.63 5.94
CA SER A 89 8.01 6.37 5.21
C SER A 89 8.53 5.24 6.08
N LYS A 90 8.52 5.37 7.41
CA LYS A 90 9.04 4.34 8.32
C LYS A 90 8.35 3.00 8.11
N GLY A 91 9.13 1.96 7.79
CA GLY A 91 8.64 0.60 7.56
C GLY A 91 8.09 0.37 6.14
N LEU A 92 8.08 1.38 5.27
CA LEU A 92 7.63 1.23 3.89
C LEU A 92 8.68 0.51 3.04
N THR A 93 8.20 -0.27 2.07
CA THR A 93 9.02 -0.99 1.11
C THR A 93 8.48 -0.79 -0.31
N PHE A 94 9.35 -0.50 -1.26
CA PHE A 94 9.01 -0.46 -2.68
C PHE A 94 9.82 -1.49 -3.47
N TRP A 95 9.14 -2.25 -4.33
CA TRP A 95 9.72 -3.15 -5.31
C TRP A 95 9.65 -2.49 -6.67
N ILE A 96 10.79 -2.06 -7.18
CA ILE A 96 10.92 -1.39 -8.47
C ILE A 96 11.27 -2.43 -9.52
N VAL A 97 10.43 -2.58 -10.54
CA VAL A 97 10.60 -3.54 -11.64
C VAL A 97 10.81 -2.78 -12.94
N ASN A 98 12.01 -2.88 -13.50
CA ASN A 98 12.32 -2.34 -14.82
C ASN A 98 12.18 -3.45 -15.87
N ASN A 99 11.13 -3.38 -16.67
CA ASN A 99 10.86 -4.35 -17.74
C ASN A 99 11.15 -3.77 -19.13
N SER A 100 12.10 -2.82 -19.23
CA SER A 100 12.46 -2.20 -20.51
C SER A 100 13.01 -3.23 -21.51
N ALA A 101 12.63 -3.08 -22.77
CA ALA A 101 13.25 -3.79 -23.88
C ALA A 101 14.54 -3.12 -24.39
N GLY A 102 14.77 -1.84 -24.04
CA GLY A 102 15.99 -1.10 -24.35
C GLY A 102 16.88 -0.88 -23.12
N ALA A 103 18.09 -0.38 -23.33
CA ALA A 103 19.08 -0.09 -22.27
C ALA A 103 18.70 1.16 -21.44
N ASN A 104 17.46 1.22 -20.96
CA ASN A 104 16.92 2.31 -20.16
C ASN A 104 16.92 1.93 -18.68
N THR A 105 17.27 2.90 -17.83
CA THR A 105 17.45 2.72 -16.39
C THR A 105 16.45 3.56 -15.61
N TYR A 106 15.90 3.01 -14.54
CA TYR A 106 15.27 3.81 -13.49
C TYR A 106 16.29 4.16 -12.41
N THR A 107 16.50 5.44 -12.16
CA THR A 107 17.31 5.92 -11.04
C THR A 107 16.38 6.24 -9.88
N VAL A 108 16.41 5.40 -8.84
CA VAL A 108 15.60 5.59 -7.64
C VAL A 108 16.31 6.59 -6.74
N LYS A 109 15.63 7.69 -6.41
CA LYS A 109 16.16 8.82 -5.64
C LYS A 109 15.35 9.04 -4.38
N ASN A 110 16.02 9.52 -3.33
CA ASN A 110 15.35 10.09 -2.17
C ASN A 110 14.66 11.40 -2.54
N ALA A 111 13.70 11.86 -1.74
CA ALA A 111 13.02 13.16 -1.91
C ALA A 111 14.01 14.35 -1.99
N GLY A 112 15.18 14.24 -1.37
CA GLY A 112 16.26 15.23 -1.45
C GLY A 112 17.16 15.13 -2.69
N GLY A 113 16.87 14.23 -3.64
CA GLY A 113 17.59 14.09 -4.91
C GLY A 113 18.77 13.10 -4.92
N SER A 114 19.22 12.61 -3.76
CA SER A 114 20.29 11.59 -3.68
C SER A 114 19.85 10.26 -4.27
N THR A 115 20.69 9.65 -5.10
CA THR A 115 20.44 8.31 -5.65
C THR A 115 20.57 7.23 -4.57
N ILE A 116 19.57 6.36 -4.48
CA ILE A 116 19.57 5.17 -3.62
C ILE A 116 20.04 3.94 -4.40
N VAL A 117 19.46 3.71 -5.58
CA VAL A 117 19.79 2.58 -6.44
C VAL A 117 19.45 2.91 -7.90
N SER A 118 20.23 2.39 -8.83
CA SER A 118 19.91 2.43 -10.26
C SER A 118 19.48 1.04 -10.74
N VAL A 119 18.28 0.95 -11.29
CA VAL A 119 17.66 -0.30 -11.76
C VAL A 119 17.79 -0.35 -13.28
N ALA A 120 18.84 -1.02 -13.74
CA ALA A 120 19.10 -1.22 -15.16
C ALA A 120 18.01 -2.05 -15.85
N GLN A 121 18.11 -2.17 -17.17
CA GLN A 121 17.21 -2.98 -17.98
C GLN A 121 17.05 -4.40 -17.41
N ASN A 122 15.79 -4.88 -17.33
CA ASN A 122 15.44 -6.22 -16.87
C ASN A 122 15.87 -6.57 -15.44
N LYS A 123 16.21 -5.56 -14.62
CA LYS A 123 16.54 -5.73 -13.21
C LYS A 123 15.38 -5.31 -12.32
N ARG A 124 15.43 -5.76 -11.07
CA ARG A 124 14.53 -5.32 -10.00
C ARG A 124 15.34 -4.82 -8.82
N ALA A 125 14.77 -3.91 -8.05
CA ALA A 125 15.32 -3.50 -6.77
C ALA A 125 14.25 -3.48 -5.70
N VAL A 126 14.66 -3.82 -4.48
CA VAL A 126 13.88 -3.59 -3.26
C VAL A 126 14.48 -2.39 -2.56
N VAL A 127 13.68 -1.37 -2.29
CA VAL A 127 14.06 -0.25 -1.44
C VAL A 127 13.18 -0.23 -0.20
N PHE A 128 13.76 -0.04 0.97
CA PHE A 128 13.03 -0.01 2.24
C PHE A 128 13.53 1.13 3.12
N CYS A 129 12.66 1.61 4.01
CA CYS A 129 12.96 2.71 4.92
C CYS A 129 12.84 2.28 6.38
N ASP A 130 13.88 2.55 7.17
CA ASP A 130 13.91 2.31 8.62
C ASP A 130 13.32 3.48 9.44
N GLY A 131 12.94 4.57 8.77
CA GLY A 131 12.49 5.84 9.37
C GLY A 131 13.58 6.89 9.55
N ALA A 132 14.84 6.58 9.19
CA ALA A 132 15.98 7.50 9.20
C ALA A 132 16.66 7.63 7.82
N ALA A 133 16.66 6.57 7.02
CA ALA A 133 17.19 6.55 5.68
C ALA A 133 16.42 5.58 4.76
N TRP A 134 16.72 5.67 3.46
CA TRP A 134 16.33 4.69 2.45
C TRP A 134 17.52 3.80 2.13
N TYR A 135 17.29 2.49 2.05
CA TYR A 135 18.28 1.51 1.62
C TYR A 135 17.79 0.80 0.37
N GLY A 136 18.72 0.33 -0.48
CA GLY A 136 18.42 -0.37 -1.72
C GLY A 136 19.16 -1.69 -1.85
N ILE A 137 18.46 -2.72 -2.29
CA ILE A 137 19.00 -4.03 -2.65
C ILE A 137 18.64 -4.28 -4.12
N LEU A 138 19.65 -4.42 -4.97
CA LEU A 138 19.48 -4.72 -6.39
C LEU A 138 19.53 -6.24 -6.60
N THR A 139 18.66 -6.78 -7.44
CA THR A 139 18.77 -8.19 -7.85
C THR A 139 20.00 -8.39 -8.74
N ALA A 140 20.73 -9.49 -8.51
CA ALA A 140 21.88 -9.90 -9.32
C ALA A 140 21.58 -9.95 -10.82
#